data_AF-A0A956QPJ0-F1
#
_entry.id   AF-A0A956QPJ0-F1
#
_cell.length_a   1.000
_cell.length_b   1.000
_cell.length_c   1.000
_cell.angle_alpha   90.00
_cell.angle_beta   90.00
_cell.angle_gamma   90.00
#
_symmetry.space_group_name_H-M   'P 1'
#
loop_
_entity.id
_entity.type
_entity.pdbx_description
1 polymer ?
#
loop_
_entity_poly.entity_id
_entity_poly.type
_entity_poly.pdbx_seq_one_letter_code
_entity_poly.pdbx_strand_id
1 'polypeptide(L)'
;TILAALALGVALPVAVEFSFLLGLATLSAATAYEALKNGSDLISTFGWTTPIIGLIVAFVSALAAVRWMLAWLQDRSLAVFGWYRIAAGIAVAIALGVGWID
;
A
#
# COMPACT_ATOMS: atom_id res chain seq x y z
N THR A 1 -1.17 2.68 -10.79
CA THR A 1 -2.43 3.10 -11.44
C THR A 1 -2.50 4.60 -11.62
N ILE A 2 -2.26 5.42 -10.57
CA ILE A 2 -2.35 6.89 -10.63
C ILE A 2 -1.57 7.52 -11.81
N LEU A 3 -0.28 7.21 -11.96
CA LEU A 3 0.56 7.74 -13.06
C LEU A 3 0.03 7.38 -14.46
N ALA A 4 -0.51 6.16 -14.62
CA ALA A 4 -1.09 5.74 -15.89
C ALA A 4 -2.38 6.52 -16.20
N ALA A 5 -3.24 6.75 -15.20
CA ALA A 5 -4.43 7.58 -15.36
C ALA A 5 -4.08 9.04 -15.68
N LEU A 6 -3.03 9.59 -15.05
CA LEU A 6 -2.50 10.92 -15.39
C LEU A 6 -1.97 11.00 -16.83
N ALA A 7 -1.27 9.95 -17.31
CA ALA A 7 -0.79 9.88 -18.68
C ALA A 7 -1.93 9.84 -19.71
N LEU A 8 -3.10 9.34 -19.31
CA LEU A 8 -4.35 9.38 -20.09
C LEU A 8 -5.10 10.72 -19.98
N GLY A 9 -4.56 11.71 -19.27
CA GLY A 9 -5.15 13.04 -19.11
C GLY A 9 -6.21 13.16 -18.01
N VAL A 10 -6.35 12.16 -17.13
CA VAL A 10 -7.28 12.22 -16.00
C VAL A 10 -6.76 13.18 -14.94
N ALA A 11 -7.64 13.98 -14.32
CA ALA A 11 -7.26 14.86 -13.22
C ALA A 11 -6.71 14.06 -12.02
N LEU A 12 -5.68 14.59 -11.36
CA LEU A 12 -5.01 13.93 -10.23
C LEU A 12 -5.99 13.47 -9.11
N PRO A 13 -6.95 14.28 -8.65
CA PRO A 13 -7.89 13.85 -7.61
C PRO A 13 -8.71 12.62 -8.03
N VAL A 14 -9.21 12.61 -9.27
CA VAL A 14 -10.00 11.51 -9.83
C VAL A 14 -9.17 10.25 -10.00
N ALA A 15 -7.92 10.38 -10.47
CA ALA A 15 -7.00 9.27 -10.61
C ALA A 15 -6.67 8.59 -9.26
N VAL A 16 -6.59 9.39 -8.19
CA VAL A 16 -6.34 8.92 -6.82
C VAL A 16 -7.56 8.21 -6.25
N GLU A 17 -8.76 8.79 -6.36
CA GLU A 17 -10.01 8.17 -5.93
C GLU A 17 -10.25 6.82 -6.61
N PHE A 18 -10.09 6.77 -7.94
CA PHE A 18 -10.19 5.53 -8.70
C PHE A 18 -9.18 4.48 -8.21
N SER A 19 -7.93 4.89 -7.96
CA SER A 19 -6.89 3.98 -7.48
C SER A 19 -7.18 3.44 -6.08
N PHE A 20 -7.79 4.23 -5.21
CA PHE A 20 -8.23 3.77 -3.89
C PHE A 20 -9.38 2.79 -3.96
N LEU A 21 -10.41 3.08 -4.76
CA LEU A 21 -11.55 2.18 -4.94
C LEU A 21 -11.09 0.84 -5.53
N LEU A 22 -10.24 0.89 -6.55
CA LEU A 22 -9.64 -0.30 -7.14
C LEU A 22 -8.77 -1.05 -6.12
N GLY A 23 -7.95 -0.34 -5.35
CA GLY A 23 -7.10 -0.92 -4.31
C GLY A 23 -7.91 -1.60 -3.20
N LEU A 24 -9.02 -1.00 -2.77
CA LEU A 24 -9.94 -1.60 -1.79
C LEU A 24 -10.47 -2.92 -2.35
N ALA A 25 -10.95 -2.95 -3.59
CA ALA A 25 -11.47 -4.17 -4.20
C ALA A 25 -10.39 -5.26 -4.34
N THR A 26 -9.21 -4.92 -4.88
CA THR A 26 -8.15 -5.90 -5.15
C THR A 26 -7.50 -6.44 -3.88
N LEU A 27 -7.18 -5.56 -2.92
CA LEU A 27 -6.56 -5.98 -1.66
C LEU A 27 -7.56 -6.76 -0.80
N SER A 28 -8.84 -6.39 -0.79
CA SER A 28 -9.85 -7.17 -0.05
C SER A 28 -10.00 -8.56 -0.64
N ALA A 29 -10.02 -8.68 -1.97
CA ALA A 29 -10.06 -9.99 -2.65
C ALA A 29 -8.81 -10.82 -2.37
N ALA A 30 -7.62 -10.22 -2.47
CA ALA A 30 -6.35 -10.89 -2.17
C ALA A 30 -6.28 -11.33 -0.70
N THR A 31 -6.71 -10.48 0.23
CA THR A 31 -6.73 -10.79 1.67
C THR A 31 -7.71 -11.92 1.97
N ALA A 32 -8.91 -11.91 1.37
CA ALA A 32 -9.87 -12.99 1.54
C ALA A 32 -9.33 -14.31 0.98
N TYR A 33 -8.69 -14.28 -0.20
CA TYR A 33 -8.06 -15.45 -0.79
C TYR A 33 -6.94 -16.01 0.10
N GLU A 34 -6.06 -15.15 0.58
CA GLU A 34 -4.95 -15.52 1.47
C GLU A 34 -5.46 -16.08 2.81
N ALA A 35 -6.52 -15.49 3.36
CA ALA A 35 -7.16 -15.98 4.59
C ALA A 35 -7.80 -17.36 4.40
N LEU A 36 -8.36 -17.66 3.23
CA LEU A 36 -8.90 -18.99 2.94
C LEU A 36 -7.81 -20.05 2.76
N LYS A 37 -6.67 -19.66 2.16
CA LYS A 37 -5.59 -20.61 1.84
C LYS A 37 -4.65 -20.87 3.01
N ASN A 38 -4.23 -19.82 3.70
CA ASN A 38 -3.19 -19.85 4.73
C ASN A 38 -3.71 -19.44 6.12
N GLY A 39 -5.00 -19.11 6.26
CA GLY A 39 -5.57 -18.65 7.52
C GLY A 39 -5.48 -19.68 8.65
N SER A 40 -5.59 -20.98 8.34
CA SER A 40 -5.45 -22.05 9.35
C SER A 40 -4.06 -22.07 9.99
N ASP A 41 -3.02 -21.86 9.19
CA ASP A 41 -1.62 -21.85 9.65
C ASP A 41 -1.29 -20.57 10.42
N LEU A 42 -1.92 -19.47 10.02
CA LEU A 42 -1.79 -18.18 10.70
C LEU A 42 -2.42 -18.22 12.10
N ILE A 43 -3.60 -18.85 12.21
CA ILE A 43 -4.31 -19.05 13.48
C ILE A 43 -3.59 -20.07 14.38
N SER A 44 -3.03 -21.14 13.81
CA SER A 44 -2.31 -22.14 14.60
C SER A 44 -1.01 -21.59 15.20
N THR A 45 -0.34 -20.67 14.51
CA THR A 45 0.93 -20.08 14.94
C THR A 45 0.75 -18.88 15.86
N PHE A 46 -0.20 -17.98 15.57
CA PHE A 46 -0.33 -16.69 16.26
C PHE A 46 -1.65 -16.52 17.04
N GLY A 47 -2.55 -17.51 16.96
CA GLY A 47 -3.89 -17.42 17.53
C GLY A 47 -4.80 -16.45 16.78
N TRP A 48 -6.04 -16.32 17.25
CA TRP A 48 -7.04 -15.42 16.66
C TRP A 48 -6.84 -13.95 17.02
N THR A 49 -6.15 -13.65 18.12
CA THR A 49 -6.01 -12.29 18.68
C THR A 49 -5.12 -11.40 17.82
N THR A 50 -3.95 -11.91 17.43
CA THR A 50 -2.95 -11.15 16.65
C THR A 50 -3.49 -10.69 15.28
N PRO A 51 -4.11 -11.55 14.46
CA PRO A 51 -4.63 -11.13 13.15
C PRO A 51 -5.76 -10.11 13.26
N ILE A 52 -6.64 -10.25 14.27
CA ILE A 52 -7.76 -9.33 14.49
C ILE A 52 -7.25 -7.94 14.89
N ILE A 53 -6.29 -7.87 15.82
CA ILE A 53 -5.70 -6.58 16.23
C ILE A 53 -4.96 -5.96 15.04
N GLY A 54 -4.17 -6.76 14.30
CA GLY A 54 -3.49 -6.31 13.09
C GLY A 54 -4.46 -5.75 12.05
N LEU A 55 -5.60 -6.42 11.83
CA LEU A 55 -6.64 -5.98 10.91
C LEU A 55 -7.23 -4.62 11.34
N ILE A 56 -7.56 -4.45 12.62
CA ILE A 56 -8.12 -3.20 13.15
C ILE A 56 -7.11 -2.05 13.03
N VAL A 57 -5.87 -2.28 13.46
CA VAL A 57 -4.80 -1.26 13.42
C VAL A 57 -4.49 -0.87 11.98
N ALA A 58 -4.38 -1.85 11.07
CA ALA A 58 -4.16 -1.60 9.65
C ALA A 58 -5.33 -0.83 9.02
N PHE A 59 -6.58 -1.17 9.37
CA PHE A 59 -7.77 -0.48 8.86
C PHE A 59 -7.80 1.00 9.28
N VAL A 60 -7.56 1.29 10.56
CA VAL A 60 -7.51 2.67 11.07
C VAL A 60 -6.34 3.44 10.44
N SER A 61 -5.16 2.81 10.36
CA SER A 61 -3.99 3.41 9.73
C SER A 61 -4.22 3.72 8.26
N ALA A 62 -4.89 2.82 7.52
CA ALA A 62 -5.22 3.02 6.12
C ALA A 62 -6.16 4.22 5.96
N LEU A 63 -7.22 4.32 6.77
CA LEU A 63 -8.17 5.42 6.72
C LEU A 63 -7.49 6.78 7.01
N ALA A 64 -6.61 6.81 8.00
CA ALA A 64 -5.80 7.99 8.33
C ALA A 64 -4.86 8.37 7.18
N ALA A 65 -4.15 7.40 6.61
CA ALA A 65 -3.23 7.61 5.50
C ALA A 65 -3.94 8.12 4.24
N VAL A 66 -5.10 7.55 3.88
CA VAL A 66 -5.90 8.00 2.73
C VAL A 66 -6.30 9.47 2.89
N ARG A 67 -6.86 9.82 4.06
CA ARG A 67 -7.34 11.17 4.33
C ARG A 67 -6.20 12.19 4.30
N TRP A 68 -5.06 11.83 4.88
CA TRP A 68 -3.85 12.66 4.83
C TRP A 68 -3.31 12.82 3.40
N MET A 69 -3.22 11.72 2.65
CA MET A 69 -2.69 11.72 1.28
C MET A 69 -3.54 12.56 0.34
N LEU A 70 -4.87 12.44 0.42
CA LEU A 70 -5.80 13.26 -0.37
C LEU A 70 -5.65 14.74 -0.08
N ALA A 71 -5.52 15.12 1.20
CA ALA A 71 -5.28 16.52 1.58
C ALA A 71 -3.92 17.03 1.08
N TRP A 72 -2.87 16.22 1.17
CA TRP A 72 -1.52 16.59 0.74
C TRP A 72 -1.41 16.80 -0.78
N LEU A 73 -2.10 15.96 -1.56
CA LEU A 73 -2.08 16.01 -3.03
C LEU A 73 -2.83 17.19 -3.64
N GLN A 74 -3.68 17.87 -2.87
CA GLN A 74 -4.34 19.10 -3.32
C GLN A 74 -3.34 20.26 -3.46
N ASP A 75 -2.33 20.31 -2.58
CA ASP A 75 -1.38 21.42 -2.51
C ASP A 75 0.03 21.08 -3.02
N ARG A 76 0.38 19.79 -3.16
CA ARG A 76 1.74 19.35 -3.51
C ARG A 76 1.78 18.30 -4.60
N SER A 77 2.82 18.38 -5.43
CA SER A 77 3.05 17.47 -6.54
C SER A 77 3.55 16.09 -6.08
N LEU A 78 3.32 15.06 -6.91
CA LEU A 78 3.80 13.69 -6.67
C LEU A 78 5.34 13.52 -6.66
N ALA A 79 6.10 14.60 -6.89
CA ALA A 79 7.56 14.54 -7.05
C ALA A 79 8.29 13.98 -5.83
N VAL A 80 7.81 14.27 -4.61
CA VAL A 80 8.41 13.76 -3.36
C VAL A 80 8.34 12.23 -3.29
N PHE A 81 7.23 11.65 -3.71
CA PHE A 81 7.06 10.19 -3.77
C PHE A 81 7.98 9.54 -4.81
N GLY A 82 8.27 10.24 -5.91
CA GLY A 82 9.23 9.79 -6.93
C GLY A 82 10.65 9.71 -6.36
N TRP A 83 11.12 10.78 -5.73
CA TRP A 83 12.45 10.82 -5.13
C TRP A 83 12.63 9.82 -3.99
N TYR A 84 11.63 9.66 -3.13
CA TYR A 84 11.62 8.62 -2.09
C TYR A 84 11.83 7.22 -2.69
N ARG A 85 11.15 6.89 -3.79
CA ARG A 85 11.30 5.58 -4.44
C ARG A 85 12.67 5.37 -5.05
N ILE A 86 13.26 6.39 -5.66
CA ILE A 86 14.63 6.30 -6.22
C ILE A 86 15.63 6.06 -5.09
N ALA A 87 15.55 6.83 -3.99
CA ALA A 87 16.41 6.66 -2.84
C ALA A 87 16.26 5.26 -2.21
N ALA A 88 15.03 4.78 -2.02
CA ALA A 88 14.76 3.44 -1.51
C ALA A 88 15.29 2.35 -2.45
N GLY A 89 15.12 2.51 -3.76
CA GLY A 89 15.65 1.56 -4.76
C GLY A 89 17.17 1.48 -4.73
N ILE A 90 17.85 2.62 -4.60
CA ILE A 90 19.31 2.67 -4.44
C ILE A 90 19.73 1.99 -3.13
N ALA A 91 19.03 2.27 -2.02
CA ALA A 91 19.34 1.67 -0.73
C ALA A 91 19.22 0.13 -0.78
N VAL A 92 18.16 -0.39 -1.42
CA VAL A 92 17.99 -1.84 -1.61
C VAL A 92 19.07 -2.41 -2.53
N ALA A 93 19.43 -1.73 -3.62
CA ALA A 93 20.48 -2.17 -4.53
C ALA A 93 21.85 -2.27 -3.83
N ILE A 94 22.15 -1.31 -2.94
CA ILE A 94 23.36 -1.34 -2.12
C ILE A 94 23.29 -2.50 -1.11
N ALA A 95 22.16 -2.69 -0.42
CA ALA A 95 21.99 -3.77 0.54
C ALA A 95 22.16 -5.17 -0.09
N LEU A 96 21.66 -5.37 -1.31
CA LEU A 96 21.88 -6.57 -2.10
C LEU A 96 23.36 -6.73 -2.50
N GLY A 97 24.00 -5.66 -2.96
CA GLY A 97 25.42 -5.67 -3.35
C GLY A 97 26.38 -5.96 -2.18
N VAL A 98 25.98 -5.63 -0.95
CA VAL A 98 26.74 -5.90 0.28
C VAL A 98 26.40 -7.28 0.89
N GLY A 99 25.43 -8.01 0.32
CA GLY A 99 25.04 -9.34 0.80
C GLY A 99 24.26 -9.32 2.13
N TRP A 100 23.56 -8.22 2.42
CA TRP A 100 22.70 -8.11 3.61
C TRP A 100 21.30 -8.72 3.42
N ILE A 101 20.91 -8.96 2.17
CA ILE A 101 19.62 -9.52 1.77
C ILE A 101 19.96 -10.57 0.71
N ASP A 102 19.62 -11.83 0.97
CA ASP A 102 19.77 -12.95 0.02
C ASP A 102 18.63 -12.97 -1.02
#